data_AF-A0A6M0ARI5-F1
#
_entry.id   AF-A0A6M0ARI5-F1
#
_cell.length_a   1.000
_cell.length_b   1.000
_cell.length_c   1.000
_cell.angle_alpha   90.00
_cell.angle_beta   90.00
_cell.angle_gamma   90.00
#
_symmetry.space_group_name_H-M   'P 1'
#
loop_
_entity.id
_entity.type
_entity.pdbx_description
1 polymer ?
#
loop_
_entity_poly.entity_id
_entity_poly.type
_entity_poly.pdbx_seq_one_letter_code
_entity_poly.pdbx_strand_id
1 'polypeptide(L)'
;MAKYLAEEYPSEFFHWLLGEEPRDIQVLKTELSSEPIQVDALSLLQSTNQILHLEFQTLPQSEPPLPFRMLDYWVRLHRKYRCRIDQVVIFLKSTTSDLVFTNEFRDTNTWHSYRVIRLWEQDPLPLLANRALLPLATLARSNQPLGLLEQVVAEVDKIEEKPLRGNLAACVDVLAGLRFDQGLVRRLLREEIMEESVTYQDIIQKGVQKGLQQGLQQGLQQGLDRGKQEEAVLIV
;
A
#
# COMPACT_ATOMS: atom_id res chain seq x y z
N MET A 1 -33.87 -30.29 8.50
CA MET A 1 -33.56 -31.51 9.26
C MET A 1 -32.06 -31.62 9.54
N ALA A 2 -31.18 -31.79 8.56
CA ALA A 2 -29.73 -31.89 8.83
C ALA A 2 -29.11 -30.66 9.51
N LYS A 3 -29.45 -29.43 9.07
CA LYS A 3 -28.98 -28.19 9.71
C LYS A 3 -29.37 -28.10 11.19
N TYR A 4 -30.62 -28.47 11.50
CA TYR A 4 -31.13 -28.53 12.87
C TYR A 4 -30.34 -29.52 13.74
N LEU A 5 -30.03 -30.71 13.23
CA LEU A 5 -29.21 -31.68 13.96
C LEU A 5 -27.81 -31.15 14.27
N ALA A 6 -27.19 -30.43 13.33
CA ALA A 6 -25.87 -29.83 13.53
C ALA A 6 -25.87 -28.67 14.54
N GLU A 7 -26.97 -27.92 14.64
CA GLU A 7 -27.12 -26.83 15.60
C GLU A 7 -27.46 -27.32 17.01
N GLU A 8 -28.33 -28.33 17.14
CA GLU A 8 -28.78 -28.84 18.45
C GLU A 8 -27.85 -29.91 19.05
N TYR A 9 -27.16 -30.70 18.21
CA TYR A 9 -26.32 -31.81 18.65
C TYR A 9 -24.88 -31.73 18.13
N PRO A 10 -24.17 -30.60 18.25
CA PRO A 10 -22.83 -30.44 17.68
C PRO A 10 -21.80 -31.44 18.25
N SER A 11 -21.96 -31.89 19.50
CA SER A 11 -21.05 -32.89 20.12
C SER A 11 -20.97 -34.18 19.33
N GLU A 12 -22.12 -34.66 18.83
CA GLU A 12 -22.19 -35.89 18.03
C GLU A 12 -21.41 -35.75 16.72
N PHE A 13 -21.40 -34.55 16.13
CA PHE A 13 -20.64 -34.26 14.91
C PHE A 13 -19.14 -34.16 15.18
N PHE A 14 -18.71 -33.58 16.29
CA PHE A 14 -17.29 -33.56 16.69
C PHE A 14 -16.77 -34.98 16.97
N HIS A 15 -17.52 -35.80 17.70
CA HIS A 15 -17.15 -37.19 17.96
C HIS A 15 -17.06 -38.01 16.67
N TRP A 16 -18.09 -37.94 15.82
CA TRP A 16 -18.13 -38.73 14.60
C TRP A 16 -17.09 -38.32 13.55
N LEU A 17 -16.94 -37.01 13.29
CA LEU A 17 -16.12 -36.52 12.18
C LEU A 17 -14.67 -36.24 12.56
N LEU A 18 -14.41 -35.86 13.81
CA LEU A 18 -13.09 -35.48 14.28
C LEU A 18 -12.53 -36.44 15.35
N GLY A 19 -13.35 -37.35 15.89
CA GLY A 19 -12.94 -38.28 16.95
C GLY A 19 -12.74 -37.60 18.31
N GLU A 20 -13.28 -36.39 18.49
CA GLU A 20 -13.08 -35.55 19.68
C GLU A 20 -14.24 -35.71 20.68
N GLU A 21 -13.94 -35.59 21.98
CA GLU A 21 -14.93 -35.57 23.07
C GLU A 21 -15.05 -34.15 23.64
N PRO A 22 -15.83 -33.26 22.98
CA PRO A 22 -15.86 -31.85 23.34
C PRO A 22 -16.61 -31.60 24.65
N ARG A 23 -16.06 -30.71 25.49
CA ARG A 23 -16.68 -30.32 26.77
C ARG A 23 -17.37 -28.94 26.72
N ASP A 24 -16.86 -28.04 25.89
CA ASP A 24 -17.32 -26.64 25.81
C ASP A 24 -17.55 -26.23 24.36
N ILE A 25 -18.72 -26.56 23.79
CA ILE A 25 -19.07 -26.19 22.41
C ILE A 25 -19.84 -24.87 22.39
N GLN A 26 -19.37 -23.94 21.56
CA GLN A 26 -20.12 -22.75 21.18
C GLN A 26 -20.61 -22.88 19.73
N VAL A 27 -21.93 -22.85 19.52
CA VAL A 27 -22.52 -22.77 18.18
C VAL A 27 -22.40 -21.34 17.67
N LEU A 28 -21.72 -21.15 16.55
CA LEU A 28 -21.49 -19.83 15.94
C LEU A 28 -22.59 -19.47 14.94
N LYS A 29 -22.73 -18.16 14.64
CA LYS A 29 -23.62 -17.70 13.57
C LYS A 29 -23.15 -18.26 12.22
N THR A 30 -24.09 -18.74 11.42
CA THR A 30 -23.81 -19.31 10.09
C THR A 30 -23.67 -18.24 9.00
N GLU A 31 -24.09 -17.01 9.28
CA GLU A 31 -23.86 -15.85 8.42
C GLU A 31 -22.46 -15.30 8.64
N LEU A 32 -21.64 -15.35 7.60
CA LEU A 32 -20.32 -14.74 7.59
C LEU A 32 -20.43 -13.35 6.97
N SER A 33 -20.35 -12.30 7.80
CA SER A 33 -20.24 -10.93 7.31
C SER A 33 -18.87 -10.73 6.65
N SER A 34 -18.86 -10.03 5.51
CA SER A 34 -17.61 -9.63 4.87
C SER A 34 -17.65 -8.14 4.58
N GLU A 35 -16.74 -7.37 5.19
CA GLU A 35 -16.58 -5.96 4.87
C GLU A 35 -16.05 -5.79 3.44
N PRO A 36 -16.40 -4.69 2.75
CA PRO A 36 -15.77 -4.33 1.49
C PRO A 36 -14.26 -4.17 1.68
N ILE A 37 -13.46 -4.76 0.78
CA ILE A 37 -12.01 -4.57 0.77
C ILE A 37 -11.60 -3.85 -0.50
N GLN A 38 -10.61 -2.97 -0.36
CA GLN A 38 -9.99 -2.25 -1.46
C GLN A 38 -8.63 -2.88 -1.77
N VAL A 39 -8.35 -3.02 -3.06
CA VAL A 39 -7.05 -3.41 -3.61
C VAL A 39 -6.39 -2.16 -4.22
N ASP A 40 -5.06 -2.12 -4.26
CA ASP A 40 -4.35 -0.96 -4.81
C ASP A 40 -4.56 -0.83 -6.32
N ALA A 41 -4.35 -1.91 -7.08
CA ALA A 41 -4.60 -1.92 -8.51
C ALA A 41 -5.10 -3.27 -9.03
N LEU A 42 -6.08 -3.19 -9.92
CA LEU A 42 -6.73 -4.34 -10.55
C LEU A 42 -6.95 -4.05 -12.03
N SER A 43 -6.49 -4.94 -12.90
CA SER A 43 -6.64 -4.78 -14.35
C SER A 43 -7.02 -6.11 -15.01
N LEU A 44 -7.95 -6.08 -15.96
CA LEU A 44 -8.35 -7.24 -16.75
C LEU A 44 -7.71 -7.17 -18.13
N LEU A 45 -6.87 -8.17 -18.44
CA LEU A 45 -6.41 -8.43 -19.79
C LEU A 45 -7.51 -9.18 -20.54
N GLN A 46 -8.27 -8.45 -21.36
CA GLN A 46 -9.48 -8.97 -22.03
C GLN A 46 -9.17 -10.11 -23.00
N SER A 47 -8.04 -10.06 -23.70
CA SER A 47 -7.66 -11.05 -24.71
C SER A 47 -7.47 -12.46 -24.13
N THR A 48 -7.01 -12.57 -22.89
CA THR A 48 -6.80 -13.86 -22.20
C THR A 48 -7.76 -14.08 -21.05
N ASN A 49 -8.70 -13.15 -20.82
CA ASN A 49 -9.58 -13.11 -19.66
C ASN A 49 -8.82 -13.36 -18.34
N GLN A 50 -7.80 -12.54 -18.09
CA GLN A 50 -6.87 -12.70 -16.97
C GLN A 50 -6.77 -11.40 -16.19
N ILE A 51 -6.86 -11.50 -14.87
CA ILE A 51 -6.69 -10.37 -13.96
C ILE A 51 -5.24 -10.28 -13.50
N LEU A 52 -4.67 -9.09 -13.57
CA LEU A 52 -3.49 -8.70 -12.81
C LEU A 52 -3.93 -7.90 -11.59
N HIS A 53 -3.58 -8.41 -10.41
CA HIS A 53 -3.78 -7.73 -9.13
C HIS A 53 -2.42 -7.32 -8.58
N LEU A 54 -2.26 -6.02 -8.30
CA LEU A 54 -1.05 -5.46 -7.71
C LEU A 54 -1.36 -4.88 -6.33
N GLU A 55 -0.46 -5.14 -5.40
CA GLU A 55 -0.45 -4.60 -4.04
C GLU A 55 0.91 -3.96 -3.79
N PHE A 56 0.95 -2.71 -3.35
CA PHE A 56 2.19 -1.98 -3.09
C PHE A 56 2.44 -1.86 -1.59
N GLN A 57 3.66 -2.19 -1.15
CA GLN A 57 4.00 -2.19 0.27
C GLN A 57 5.29 -1.42 0.53
N THR A 58 5.25 -0.49 1.49
CA THR A 58 6.46 0.19 2.00
C THR A 58 6.99 -0.46 3.28
N LEU A 59 6.15 -1.23 3.98
CA LEU A 59 6.50 -1.96 5.19
C LEU A 59 6.15 -3.45 5.02
N PRO A 60 6.96 -4.37 5.57
CA PRO A 60 6.68 -5.79 5.52
C PRO A 60 5.54 -6.21 6.45
N GLN A 61 5.35 -5.51 7.57
CA GLN A 61 4.30 -5.83 8.53
C GLN A 61 2.94 -5.32 8.04
N SER A 62 1.91 -6.15 8.17
CA SER A 62 0.52 -5.78 7.92
C SER A 62 -0.40 -6.54 8.87
N GLU A 63 -1.54 -5.93 9.19
CA GLU A 63 -2.63 -6.60 9.90
C GLU A 63 -3.91 -6.48 9.04
N PRO A 64 -4.53 -7.61 8.61
CA PRO A 64 -4.04 -8.97 8.80
C PRO A 64 -2.73 -9.26 8.03
N PRO A 65 -2.02 -10.35 8.35
CA PRO A 65 -0.78 -10.72 7.67
C PRO A 65 -0.94 -10.79 6.16
N LEU A 66 0.05 -10.28 5.43
CA LEU A 66 -0.01 -10.12 3.98
C LEU A 66 -0.39 -11.41 3.23
N PRO A 67 0.14 -12.60 3.58
CA PRO A 67 -0.27 -13.83 2.89
C PRO A 67 -1.77 -14.11 2.99
N PHE A 68 -2.37 -13.90 4.18
CA PHE A 68 -3.79 -14.08 4.38
C PHE A 68 -4.61 -13.03 3.62
N ARG A 69 -4.15 -11.76 3.60
CA ARG A 69 -4.76 -10.70 2.77
C ARG A 69 -4.77 -11.10 1.30
N MET A 70 -3.66 -11.62 0.77
CA MET A 70 -3.56 -12.03 -0.63
C MET A 70 -4.52 -13.18 -0.97
N LEU A 71 -4.68 -14.15 -0.05
CA LEU A 71 -5.70 -15.19 -0.17
C LEU A 71 -7.13 -14.60 -0.17
N ASP A 72 -7.48 -13.72 0.77
CA ASP A 72 -8.83 -13.11 0.81
C ASP A 72 -9.12 -12.32 -0.47
N TYR A 73 -8.16 -11.51 -0.95
CA TYR A 73 -8.26 -10.83 -2.24
C TYR A 73 -8.54 -11.82 -3.37
N TRP A 74 -7.79 -12.92 -3.44
CA TRP A 74 -7.98 -13.92 -4.49
C TRP A 74 -9.36 -14.55 -4.43
N VAL A 75 -9.84 -14.99 -3.25
CA VAL A 75 -11.15 -15.62 -3.10
C VAL A 75 -12.27 -14.69 -3.54
N ARG A 76 -12.18 -13.40 -3.22
CA ARG A 76 -13.19 -12.39 -3.63
C ARG A 76 -13.15 -12.10 -5.12
N LEU A 77 -11.97 -11.92 -5.68
CA LEU A 77 -11.79 -11.73 -7.12
C LEU A 77 -12.29 -12.95 -7.89
N HIS A 78 -11.93 -14.15 -7.46
CA HIS A 78 -12.31 -15.41 -8.10
C HIS A 78 -13.83 -15.60 -8.07
N ARG A 79 -14.47 -15.34 -6.91
CA ARG A 79 -15.93 -15.39 -6.77
C ARG A 79 -16.65 -14.41 -7.71
N LYS A 80 -16.10 -13.21 -7.91
CA LYS A 80 -16.71 -12.17 -8.74
C LYS A 80 -16.47 -12.37 -10.23
N TYR A 81 -15.23 -12.64 -10.64
CA TYR A 81 -14.81 -12.61 -12.05
C TYR A 81 -14.64 -14.00 -12.67
N ARG A 82 -14.43 -15.04 -11.86
CA ARG A 82 -14.32 -16.46 -12.31
C ARG A 82 -13.32 -16.65 -13.45
N CYS A 83 -12.16 -16.00 -13.33
CA CYS A 83 -11.11 -16.04 -14.34
C CYS A 83 -9.73 -16.21 -13.68
N ARG A 84 -8.69 -16.36 -14.51
CA ARG A 84 -7.32 -16.48 -14.01
C ARG A 84 -6.90 -15.17 -13.33
N ILE A 85 -6.32 -15.26 -12.14
CA ILE A 85 -5.85 -14.10 -11.37
C ILE A 85 -4.38 -14.31 -11.06
N ASP A 86 -3.53 -13.39 -11.51
CA ASP A 86 -2.12 -13.33 -11.13
C ASP A 86 -1.94 -12.16 -10.15
N GLN A 87 -1.51 -12.49 -8.95
CA GLN A 87 -1.32 -11.51 -7.88
C GLN A 87 0.17 -11.23 -7.65
N VAL A 88 0.51 -9.96 -7.52
CA VAL A 88 1.88 -9.51 -7.29
C VAL A 88 1.90 -8.48 -6.17
N VAL A 89 2.69 -8.74 -5.14
CA VAL A 89 3.08 -7.75 -4.15
C VAL A 89 4.37 -7.08 -4.61
N ILE A 90 4.42 -5.76 -4.59
CA ILE A 90 5.60 -4.96 -4.93
C ILE A 90 6.05 -4.19 -3.69
N PHE A 91 7.18 -4.58 -3.12
CA PHE A 91 7.82 -3.83 -2.05
C PHE A 91 8.65 -2.67 -2.60
N LEU A 92 8.32 -1.47 -2.11
CA LEU A 92 8.91 -0.20 -2.57
C LEU A 92 10.14 0.23 -1.76
N LYS A 93 10.28 -0.25 -0.51
CA LYS A 93 11.35 0.16 0.39
C LYS A 93 12.16 -1.03 0.90
N SER A 94 13.49 -0.93 0.76
CA SER A 94 14.41 -1.97 1.22
C SER A 94 14.34 -2.17 2.73
N THR A 95 14.43 -3.43 3.15
CA THR A 95 14.38 -3.84 4.56
C THR A 95 15.20 -5.11 4.75
N THR A 96 15.58 -5.40 6.00
CA THR A 96 16.25 -6.63 6.42
C THR A 96 15.27 -7.70 6.91
N SER A 97 13.97 -7.40 6.96
CA SER A 97 12.96 -8.34 7.43
C SER A 97 12.72 -9.47 6.42
N ASP A 98 12.74 -10.73 6.86
CA ASP A 98 12.51 -11.88 5.99
C ASP A 98 11.06 -11.97 5.46
N LEU A 99 10.13 -11.21 6.04
CA LEU A 99 8.73 -11.18 5.61
C LEU A 99 8.57 -10.75 4.14
N VAL A 100 9.52 -10.00 3.59
CA VAL A 100 9.53 -9.62 2.16
C VAL A 100 9.87 -10.77 1.22
N PHE A 101 10.19 -11.95 1.74
CA PHE A 101 10.36 -13.18 0.95
C PHE A 101 9.12 -14.08 1.00
N THR A 102 8.20 -13.85 1.94
CA THR A 102 6.98 -14.66 2.08
C THR A 102 6.04 -14.42 0.90
N ASN A 103 5.79 -15.48 0.13
CA ASN A 103 5.03 -15.46 -1.11
C ASN A 103 3.85 -16.46 -1.11
N GLU A 104 3.54 -17.05 0.03
CA GLU A 104 2.43 -17.97 0.18
C GLU A 104 1.74 -17.85 1.54
N PHE A 105 0.43 -18.08 1.54
CA PHE A 105 -0.32 -18.46 2.72
C PHE A 105 -0.40 -19.99 2.76
N ARG A 106 -0.09 -20.57 3.91
CA ARG A 106 -0.17 -22.02 4.11
C ARG A 106 -0.73 -22.34 5.47
N ASP A 107 -1.79 -23.14 5.45
CA ASP A 107 -2.43 -23.76 6.60
C ASP A 107 -2.65 -25.25 6.27
N THR A 108 -3.21 -26.02 7.20
CA THR A 108 -3.39 -27.46 7.15
C THR A 108 -3.98 -27.94 5.81
N ASN A 109 -5.08 -27.34 5.37
CA ASN A 109 -5.81 -27.72 4.15
C ASN A 109 -5.93 -26.60 3.12
N THR A 110 -5.34 -25.43 3.39
CA THR A 110 -5.48 -24.24 2.55
C THR A 110 -4.10 -23.73 2.20
N TRP A 111 -3.85 -23.60 0.90
CA TRP A 111 -2.61 -23.05 0.38
C TRP A 111 -2.91 -22.10 -0.76
N HIS A 112 -2.19 -20.98 -0.76
CA HIS A 112 -2.31 -19.96 -1.80
C HIS A 112 -0.98 -19.26 -2.03
N SER A 113 -0.53 -19.21 -3.27
CA SER A 113 0.74 -18.57 -3.66
C SER A 113 0.51 -17.31 -4.48
N TYR A 114 1.38 -16.33 -4.31
CA TYR A 114 1.43 -15.10 -5.10
C TYR A 114 2.88 -14.74 -5.42
N ARG A 115 3.10 -13.72 -6.25
CA ARG A 115 4.45 -13.25 -6.58
C ARG A 115 4.84 -12.10 -5.68
N VAL A 116 6.12 -12.04 -5.31
CA VAL A 116 6.71 -10.92 -4.59
C VAL A 116 7.82 -10.31 -5.42
N ILE A 117 7.76 -9.00 -5.62
CA ILE A 117 8.79 -8.18 -6.26
C ILE A 117 9.34 -7.23 -5.22
N ARG A 118 10.66 -7.20 -5.07
CA ARG A 118 11.38 -6.25 -4.24
C ARG A 118 12.13 -5.31 -5.17
N LEU A 119 11.73 -4.04 -5.24
CA LEU A 119 12.27 -3.12 -6.26
C LEU A 119 13.78 -2.99 -6.18
N TRP A 120 14.35 -2.95 -4.96
CA TRP A 120 15.80 -2.84 -4.73
C TRP A 120 16.63 -4.03 -5.23
N GLU A 121 15.98 -5.11 -5.68
CA GLU A 121 16.63 -6.27 -6.32
C GLU A 121 16.44 -6.30 -7.84
N GLN A 122 15.56 -5.48 -8.39
CA GLN A 122 15.24 -5.51 -9.82
C GLN A 122 16.30 -4.77 -10.65
N ASP A 123 16.50 -5.26 -11.88
CA ASP A 123 17.28 -4.56 -12.89
C ASP A 123 16.58 -3.23 -13.25
N PRO A 124 17.27 -2.07 -13.19
CA PRO A 124 16.70 -0.80 -13.58
C PRO A 124 16.39 -0.69 -15.08
N LEU A 125 17.08 -1.44 -15.95
CA LEU A 125 17.01 -1.21 -17.40
C LEU A 125 15.59 -1.30 -17.99
N PRO A 126 14.75 -2.31 -17.65
CA PRO A 126 13.38 -2.36 -18.15
C PRO A 126 12.49 -1.21 -17.65
N LEU A 127 12.78 -0.68 -16.46
CA LEU A 127 12.04 0.44 -15.87
C LEU A 127 12.45 1.76 -16.52
N LEU A 128 13.74 1.93 -16.81
CA LEU A 128 14.28 3.09 -17.53
C LEU A 128 13.83 3.15 -18.98
N ALA A 129 13.68 1.99 -19.63
CA ALA A 129 13.25 1.91 -21.03
C ALA A 129 11.78 2.33 -21.26
N ASN A 130 10.99 2.52 -20.19
CA ASN A 130 9.58 2.89 -20.30
C ASN A 130 9.27 4.13 -19.45
N ARG A 131 8.87 5.22 -20.10
CA ARG A 131 8.54 6.48 -19.45
C ARG A 131 7.54 6.35 -18.28
N ALA A 132 6.55 5.46 -18.38
CA ALA A 132 5.54 5.27 -17.34
C ALA A 132 6.08 4.54 -16.10
N LEU A 133 7.23 3.86 -16.21
CA LEU A 133 7.87 3.09 -15.14
C LEU A 133 9.08 3.82 -14.52
N LEU A 134 9.48 4.97 -15.07
CA LEU A 134 10.57 5.80 -14.56
C LEU A 134 10.49 6.06 -13.05
N PRO A 135 9.32 6.39 -12.46
CA PRO A 135 9.24 6.58 -11.01
C PRO A 135 9.71 5.37 -10.19
N LEU A 136 9.40 4.14 -10.64
CA LEU A 136 9.82 2.91 -9.97
C LEU A 136 11.31 2.63 -10.12
N ALA A 137 11.95 3.11 -11.20
CA ALA A 137 13.38 2.92 -11.44
C ALA A 137 14.25 3.55 -10.35
N THR A 138 13.77 4.62 -9.68
CA THR A 138 14.47 5.25 -8.55
C THR A 138 14.76 4.28 -7.39
N LEU A 139 13.93 3.25 -7.26
CA LEU A 139 13.97 2.23 -6.21
C LEU A 139 14.69 0.95 -6.64
N ALA A 140 15.14 0.87 -7.89
CA ALA A 140 15.77 -0.32 -8.45
C ALA A 140 17.19 -0.57 -7.91
N ARG A 141 17.71 -1.79 -8.16
CA ARG A 141 19.06 -2.17 -7.77
C ARG A 141 20.09 -1.27 -8.47
N SER A 142 20.99 -0.67 -7.70
CA SER A 142 22.08 0.14 -8.25
C SER A 142 23.25 0.24 -7.29
N ASN A 143 24.47 0.13 -7.84
CA ASN A 143 25.72 0.42 -7.14
C ASN A 143 26.06 1.93 -7.15
N GLN A 144 25.34 2.72 -7.95
CA GLN A 144 25.42 4.19 -7.98
C GLN A 144 24.01 4.77 -7.89
N PRO A 145 23.39 4.75 -6.69
CA PRO A 145 21.99 5.15 -6.52
C PRO A 145 21.70 6.58 -6.98
N LEU A 146 22.59 7.52 -6.67
CA LEU A 146 22.47 8.90 -7.10
C LEU A 146 22.52 9.04 -8.63
N GLY A 147 23.47 8.37 -9.28
CA GLY A 147 23.57 8.38 -10.74
C GLY A 147 22.34 7.78 -11.43
N LEU A 148 21.72 6.75 -10.83
CA LEU A 148 20.44 6.23 -11.33
C LEU A 148 19.30 7.23 -11.16
N LEU A 149 19.24 7.96 -10.04
CA LEU A 149 18.24 9.02 -9.85
C LEU A 149 18.42 10.14 -10.88
N GLU A 150 19.65 10.60 -11.11
CA GLU A 150 19.97 11.60 -12.13
C GLU A 150 19.54 11.13 -13.54
N GLN A 151 19.77 9.86 -13.88
CA GLN A 151 19.29 9.28 -15.14
C GLN A 151 17.76 9.29 -15.23
N VAL A 152 17.06 8.89 -14.17
CA VAL A 152 15.58 8.94 -14.15
C VAL A 152 15.08 10.35 -14.39
N VAL A 153 15.64 11.35 -13.70
CA VAL A 153 15.27 12.76 -13.89
C VAL A 153 15.51 13.19 -15.33
N ALA A 154 16.68 12.86 -15.90
CA ALA A 154 16.99 13.18 -17.29
C ALA A 154 16.02 12.53 -18.28
N GLU A 155 15.55 11.30 -18.04
CA GLU A 155 14.54 10.67 -18.89
C GLU A 155 13.15 11.30 -18.73
N VAL A 156 12.79 11.75 -17.51
CA VAL A 156 11.53 12.50 -17.29
C VAL A 156 11.57 13.83 -18.02
N ASP A 157 12.69 14.56 -17.98
CA ASP A 157 12.85 15.87 -18.64
C ASP A 157 12.67 15.81 -20.17
N LYS A 158 12.92 14.64 -20.78
CA LYS A 158 12.71 14.41 -22.23
C LYS A 158 11.24 14.29 -22.62
N ILE A 159 10.32 14.18 -21.68
CA ILE A 159 8.89 14.05 -21.97
C ILE A 159 8.34 15.40 -22.42
N GLU A 160 7.92 15.49 -23.69
CA GLU A 160 7.36 16.72 -24.27
C GLU A 160 5.96 17.05 -23.71
N GLU A 161 5.17 16.03 -23.40
CA GLU A 161 3.81 16.19 -22.87
C GLU A 161 3.86 16.71 -21.42
N LYS A 162 3.71 18.02 -21.28
CA LYS A 162 3.76 18.76 -20.01
C LYS A 162 2.96 18.12 -18.86
N PRO A 163 1.65 17.82 -18.99
CA PRO A 163 0.89 17.19 -17.90
C PRO A 163 1.46 15.83 -17.49
N LEU A 164 1.84 15.00 -18.46
CA LEU A 164 2.43 13.68 -18.20
C LEU A 164 3.79 13.81 -17.51
N ARG A 165 4.64 14.71 -17.99
CA ARG A 165 5.95 14.99 -17.40
C ARG A 165 5.80 15.46 -15.96
N GLY A 166 4.93 16.42 -15.69
CA GLY A 166 4.68 16.92 -14.34
C GLY A 166 4.16 15.83 -13.40
N ASN A 167 3.22 14.99 -13.86
CA ASN A 167 2.72 13.86 -13.08
C ASN A 167 3.83 12.85 -12.76
N LEU A 168 4.65 12.48 -13.74
CA LEU A 168 5.74 11.53 -13.53
C LEU A 168 6.86 12.12 -12.66
N ALA A 169 7.17 13.41 -12.79
CA ALA A 169 8.09 14.11 -11.89
C ALA A 169 7.60 14.09 -10.44
N ALA A 170 6.31 14.36 -10.21
CA ALA A 170 5.70 14.25 -8.89
C ALA A 170 5.75 12.82 -8.33
N CYS A 171 5.54 11.79 -9.17
CA CYS A 171 5.72 10.40 -8.77
C CYS A 171 7.19 10.07 -8.43
N VAL A 172 8.15 10.59 -9.20
CA VAL A 172 9.59 10.45 -8.90
C VAL A 172 9.90 11.09 -7.54
N ASP A 173 9.39 12.28 -7.24
CA ASP A 173 9.59 12.96 -5.95
C ASP A 173 9.15 12.07 -4.76
N VAL A 174 7.93 11.55 -4.84
CA VAL A 174 7.37 10.69 -3.80
C VAL A 174 8.15 9.39 -3.64
N LEU A 175 8.42 8.69 -4.74
CA LEU A 175 9.08 7.37 -4.68
C LEU A 175 10.56 7.48 -4.35
N ALA A 176 11.30 8.42 -4.95
CA ALA A 176 12.70 8.65 -4.62
C ALA A 176 12.88 9.02 -3.14
N GLY A 177 11.92 9.74 -2.54
CA GLY A 177 11.89 10.05 -1.11
C GLY A 177 11.86 8.83 -0.18
N LEU A 178 11.53 7.62 -0.67
CA LEU A 178 11.63 6.39 0.12
C LEU A 178 13.08 5.90 0.30
N ARG A 179 14.00 6.38 -0.55
CA ARG A 179 15.41 5.96 -0.60
C ARG A 179 16.39 7.10 -0.32
N PHE A 180 16.05 8.32 -0.71
CA PHE A 180 16.94 9.48 -0.68
C PHE A 180 16.43 10.57 0.27
N ASP A 181 17.33 11.45 0.69
CA ASP A 181 16.97 12.67 1.39
C ASP A 181 16.09 13.56 0.49
N GLN A 182 15.02 14.12 1.06
CA GLN A 182 14.07 14.93 0.30
C GLN A 182 14.70 16.21 -0.26
N GLY A 183 15.67 16.81 0.43
CA GLY A 183 16.40 17.98 -0.09
C GLY A 183 17.32 17.63 -1.27
N LEU A 184 17.81 16.39 -1.36
CA LEU A 184 18.51 15.91 -2.54
C LEU A 184 17.57 15.72 -3.73
N VAL A 185 16.43 15.05 -3.53
CA VAL A 185 15.44 14.79 -4.58
C VAL A 185 14.94 16.09 -5.21
N ARG A 186 14.55 17.07 -4.38
CA ARG A 186 14.09 18.39 -4.82
C ARG A 186 15.15 19.26 -5.48
N ARG A 187 16.45 19.00 -5.26
CA ARG A 187 17.52 19.70 -6.00
C ARG A 187 17.68 19.18 -7.41
N LEU A 188 17.34 17.92 -7.65
CA LEU A 188 17.42 17.29 -8.97
C LEU A 188 16.14 17.52 -9.77
N LEU A 189 14.97 17.45 -9.13
CA LEU A 189 13.68 17.74 -9.74
C LEU A 189 13.39 19.25 -9.70
N ARG A 190 13.03 19.83 -10.85
CA ARG A 190 12.60 21.22 -10.91
C ARG A 190 11.15 21.33 -10.46
N GLU A 191 10.90 22.15 -9.44
CA GLU A 191 9.56 22.29 -8.85
C GLU A 191 8.54 22.81 -9.87
N GLU A 192 8.96 23.67 -10.79
CA GLU A 192 8.10 24.23 -11.84
C GLU A 192 7.54 23.16 -12.80
N ILE A 193 8.25 22.03 -12.94
CA ILE A 193 7.77 20.90 -13.76
C ILE A 193 6.63 20.17 -13.04
N MET A 194 6.71 20.03 -11.72
CA MET A 194 5.71 19.33 -10.91
C MET A 194 4.43 20.14 -10.73
N GLU A 195 4.50 21.47 -10.81
CA GLU A 195 3.32 22.33 -10.78
C GLU A 195 2.33 22.05 -11.92
N GLU A 196 2.76 21.40 -13.00
CA GLU A 196 1.88 20.95 -14.09
C GLU A 196 0.99 19.75 -13.66
N SER A 197 1.28 19.09 -12.53
CA SER A 197 0.51 17.97 -12.00
C SER A 197 -0.64 18.41 -11.11
N VAL A 198 -1.86 18.04 -11.49
CA VAL A 198 -3.07 18.25 -10.66
C VAL A 198 -2.93 17.53 -9.31
N THR A 199 -2.36 16.32 -9.31
CA THR A 199 -2.15 15.56 -8.07
C THR A 199 -1.15 16.25 -7.14
N TYR A 200 -0.07 16.81 -7.68
CA TYR A 200 0.88 17.59 -6.89
C TYR A 200 0.21 18.82 -6.28
N GLN A 201 -0.55 19.57 -7.07
CA GLN A 201 -1.31 20.72 -6.59
C GLN A 201 -2.28 20.34 -5.46
N ASP A 202 -3.00 19.23 -5.60
CA ASP A 202 -3.90 18.73 -4.55
C ASP A 202 -3.16 18.37 -3.25
N ILE A 203 -1.97 17.76 -3.36
CA ILE A 203 -1.13 17.43 -2.20
C ILE A 203 -0.69 18.71 -1.49
N ILE A 204 -0.23 19.71 -2.23
CA ILE A 204 0.16 21.02 -1.69
C ILE A 204 -1.04 21.71 -1.03
N GLN A 205 -2.20 21.75 -1.68
CA GLN A 205 -3.40 22.36 -1.11
C GLN A 205 -3.83 21.69 0.20
N LYS A 206 -3.85 20.35 0.26
CA LYS A 206 -4.12 19.60 1.49
C LYS A 206 -3.08 19.88 2.57
N GLY A 207 -1.81 20.01 2.19
CA GLY A 207 -0.72 20.39 3.09
C GLY A 207 -0.92 21.78 3.70
N VAL A 208 -1.24 22.79 2.87
CA VAL A 208 -1.53 24.17 3.31
C VAL A 208 -2.73 24.21 4.24
N GLN A 209 -3.82 23.50 3.91
CA GLN A 209 -5.01 23.44 4.77
C GLN A 209 -4.69 22.84 6.14
N LYS A 210 -3.96 21.72 6.20
CA LYS A 210 -3.51 21.11 7.46
C LYS A 210 -2.60 22.05 8.26
N GLY A 211 -1.67 22.73 7.60
CA GLY A 211 -0.76 23.70 8.22
C GLY A 211 -1.50 24.89 8.83
N LEU A 212 -2.48 25.47 8.11
CA LEU A 212 -3.34 26.54 8.61
C LEU A 212 -4.14 26.08 9.84
N GLN A 213 -4.72 24.88 9.79
CA GLN A 213 -5.47 24.34 10.91
C GLN A 213 -4.59 24.16 12.16
N GLN A 214 -3.39 23.60 11.99
CA GLN A 214 -2.42 23.45 13.08
C GLN A 214 -1.96 24.80 13.63
N GLY A 215 -1.69 25.78 12.77
CA GLY A 215 -1.28 27.13 13.17
C GLY A 215 -2.36 27.88 13.95
N LEU A 216 -3.63 27.79 13.51
CA LEU A 216 -4.77 28.35 14.24
C LEU A 216 -4.92 27.72 15.63
N GLN A 217 -4.80 26.39 15.72
CA GLN A 217 -4.89 25.69 17.00
C GLN A 217 -3.77 26.09 17.96
N GLN A 218 -2.52 26.16 17.47
CA GLN A 218 -1.38 26.60 18.26
C GLN A 218 -1.51 28.06 18.71
N GLY A 219 -1.95 28.95 17.81
CA GLY A 219 -2.17 30.36 18.12
C GLY A 219 -3.25 30.57 19.18
N LEU A 220 -4.37 29.84 19.08
CA LEU A 220 -5.44 29.89 20.08
C LEU A 220 -4.93 29.42 21.46
N GLN A 221 -4.19 28.32 21.49
CA GLN A 221 -3.63 27.77 22.72
C GLN A 221 -2.64 28.74 23.38
N GLN A 222 -1.71 29.31 22.60
CA GLN A 222 -0.76 30.31 23.10
C GLN A 222 -1.45 31.59 23.59
N GLY A 223 -2.53 32.01 22.92
CA GLY A 223 -3.34 33.15 23.33
C GLY A 223 -4.04 32.91 24.68
N LEU A 224 -4.63 31.73 24.85
CA LEU A 224 -5.26 31.34 26.12
C LEU A 224 -4.24 31.25 27.27
N ASP A 225 -3.06 30.70 27.01
CA ASP A 225 -2.02 30.55 28.02
C ASP A 225 -1.42 31.90 28.43
N ARG A 226 -1.23 32.83 27.46
CA ARG A 226 -0.83 34.21 27.76
C ARG A 226 -1.89 34.98 28.54
N GLY A 227 -3.16 34.87 28.15
CA GLY A 227 -4.27 35.51 28.87
C GLY A 227 -4.35 35.07 30.34
N LYS A 228 -4.17 33.77 30.61
CA LYS A 228 -4.10 33.24 31.98
C LYS A 228 -2.90 33.76 32.77
N GLN A 229 -1.74 33.91 32.12
CA GLN A 229 -0.54 34.47 32.77
C GLN A 229 -0.72 35.97 33.08
N GLU A 230 -1.31 36.74 32.17
CA GLU A 230 -1.57 38.17 32.37
C GLU A 230 -2.62 38.41 33.47
N GLU A 231 -3.71 37.62 33.51
CA GLU A 231 -4.68 37.67 34.62
C GLU A 231 -4.03 37.29 35.97
N ALA A 232 -3.16 36.28 35.99
CA ALA A 232 -2.46 35.87 37.21
C ALA A 232 -1.49 36.95 37.74
N VAL A 233 -0.90 37.76 36.86
CA VAL A 233 -0.01 38.88 37.23
C VAL A 233 -0.82 40.10 37.72
N LEU A 234 -2.05 40.29 37.24
CA LEU A 234 -2.95 41.37 37.66
C LEU A 234 -3.61 41.16 39.04
N ILE A 235 -3.55 39.93 39.59
CA ILE A 235 -4.18 39.54 40.87
C ILE A 235 -3.17 39.57 42.05
N VAL A 236 -1.91 39.97 41.82
CA VAL A 236 -0.85 40.15 42.85
C VAL A 236 -0.59 41.64 43.07
#